data_AF-A0A957UI10-F1
#
_entry.id   AF-A0A957UI10-F1
#
_cell.length_a   1.000
_cell.length_b   1.000
_cell.length_c   1.000
_cell.angle_alpha   90.00
_cell.angle_beta   90.00
_cell.angle_gamma   90.00
#
_symmetry.space_group_name_H-M   'P 1'
#
loop_
_entity.id
_entity.type
_entity.pdbx_description
1 polymer ?
#
loop_
_entity_poly.entity_id
_entity_poly.type
_entity_poly.pdbx_seq_one_letter_code
_entity_poly.pdbx_strand_id
1 'polypeptide(L)' 'TIFFGGWKLPFGILQNVVILGPFVLLAKVLVLLFLFVWVRASIGRPRYDQLMSFTWKFLLPLSLVYMFITALLTIQFK' A
#
# COMPACT_ATOMS: atom_id res chain seq x y z
N THR A 1 5.66 6.50 0.95
CA THR A 1 5.64 6.76 2.41
C THR A 1 4.25 6.66 3.03
N ILE A 2 3.17 6.94 2.28
CA ILE A 2 1.78 7.03 2.79
C ILE A 2 1.29 5.74 3.48
N PHE A 3 1.54 4.56 2.91
CA PHE A 3 0.97 3.30 3.44
C PHE A 3 1.89 2.56 4.42
N PHE A 4 3.20 2.45 4.13
CA PHE A 4 4.13 1.60 4.91
C PHE A 4 4.88 2.33 6.03
N GLY A 5 4.39 3.49 6.49
CA GLY A 5 4.95 4.21 7.64
C GLY A 5 6.36 4.80 7.44
N GLY A 6 6.84 4.90 6.20
CA GLY A 6 8.12 5.50 5.84
C GLY A 6 9.32 4.89 6.58
N TRP A 7 10.03 5.72 7.34
CA TRP A 7 11.28 5.39 8.05
C TRP A 7 11.04 4.66 9.39
N LYS A 8 9.79 4.48 9.81
CA LYS A 8 9.48 3.80 11.07
C LYS A 8 9.53 2.28 10.90
N LEU A 9 10.13 1.59 11.86
CA LEU A 9 9.99 0.14 12.00
C LEU A 9 8.60 -0.21 12.57
N PRO A 10 8.04 -1.38 12.20
CA PRO A 10 6.80 -1.85 12.79
C PRO A 10 6.99 -2.15 14.30
N PHE A 11 5.93 -1.96 15.08
CA PHE A 11 5.85 -2.28 16.51
C PHE A 11 6.75 -1.46 17.47
N GLY A 12 7.32 -0.33 17.03
CA GLY A 12 8.05 0.59 17.92
C GLY A 12 9.41 0.10 18.41
N ILE A 13 9.92 -1.02 17.86
CA ILE A 13 11.07 -1.76 18.39
C ILE A 13 12.38 -0.95 18.37
N LEU A 14 12.52 0.05 17.47
CA LEU A 14 13.75 0.85 17.32
C LEU A 14 13.48 2.30 16.87
N GLN A 15 12.49 2.97 17.49
CA GLN A 15 12.06 4.31 17.05
C GLN A 15 13.11 5.42 17.31
N ASN A 16 14.07 5.19 18.19
CA ASN A 16 15.09 6.16 18.62
C ASN A 16 16.41 6.10 17.83
N VAL A 17 16.60 5.13 16.92
CA VAL A 17 17.85 4.98 16.18
C VAL A 17 17.68 5.52 14.76
N VAL A 18 17.90 6.83 14.61
CA VAL A 18 17.71 7.58 13.35
C VAL A 18 18.56 7.01 12.20
N ILE A 19 19.74 6.48 12.51
CA ILE A 19 20.70 5.94 11.53
C ILE A 19 20.14 4.72 10.78
N LEU A 20 19.26 3.93 11.41
CA LEU A 20 18.66 2.75 10.77
C LEU A 20 17.46 3.09 9.87
N GLY A 21 16.90 4.30 9.98
CA GLY A 21 15.73 4.74 9.21
C GLY A 21 15.88 4.60 7.69
N PRO A 22 16.97 5.11 7.09
CA PRO A 22 17.23 4.97 5.65
C PRO A 22 17.38 3.51 5.20
N PHE A 23 18.06 2.67 5.98
CA PHE A 23 18.23 1.24 5.65
C PHE A 23 16.91 0.49 5.66
N VAL A 24 16.02 0.79 6.62
CA VAL A 24 14.68 0.20 6.69
C VAL A 24 13.83 0.64 5.51
N LEU A 25 13.92 1.91 5.10
CA LEU A 25 13.24 2.37 3.90
C LEU A 25 13.77 1.65 2.66
N LEU A 26 15.10 1.55 2.50
CA LEU A 26 15.73 0.84 1.39
C LEU A 26 15.29 -0.61 1.33
N ALA A 27 15.27 -1.32 2.45
CA ALA A 27 14.80 -2.70 2.52
C ALA A 27 13.32 -2.82 2.09
N LYS A 28 12.43 -1.94 2.58
CA LYS A 28 11.02 -1.91 2.16
C LYS A 28 10.88 -1.64 0.66
N VAL A 29 11.67 -0.72 0.11
CA VAL A 29 11.66 -0.40 -1.33
C VAL A 29 12.14 -1.60 -2.15
N LEU A 30 13.22 -2.27 -1.75
CA LEU A 30 13.71 -3.46 -2.44
C LEU A 30 12.68 -4.58 -2.46
N VAL A 31 11.98 -4.81 -1.34
CA VAL A 31 10.88 -5.79 -1.27
C VAL A 31 9.74 -5.39 -2.22
N LEU A 32 9.32 -4.12 -2.21
CA LEU A 32 8.26 -3.66 -3.12
C LEU A 32 8.66 -3.75 -4.60
N LEU A 33 9.91 -3.44 -4.93
CA LEU A 33 10.43 -3.59 -6.29
C LEU A 33 10.48 -5.06 -6.71
N PHE A 34 10.94 -5.95 -5.83
CA PHE A 34 10.91 -7.39 -6.06
C PHE A 34 9.48 -7.88 -6.34
N LEU A 35 8.51 -7.48 -5.50
CA LEU A 35 7.10 -7.81 -5.71
C LEU A 35 6.57 -7.25 -7.05
N PHE A 36 6.94 -6.03 -7.42
CA PHE A 36 6.51 -5.44 -8.69
C PHE A 36 7.04 -6.22 -9.91
N VAL A 37 8.32 -6.57 -9.89
CA VAL A 37 8.93 -7.39 -10.95
C VAL A 37 8.31 -8.78 -10.98
N TRP A 38 8.06 -9.38 -9.81
CA TRP A 38 7.45 -10.70 -9.72
C TRP A 38 6.00 -10.72 -10.24
N VAL A 39 5.19 -9.71 -9.89
CA VAL A 39 3.82 -9.56 -10.40
C VAL A 39 3.84 -9.35 -11.92
N ARG A 40 4.74 -8.51 -12.43
CA ARG A 40 4.92 -8.32 -13.88
C ARG A 40 5.29 -9.63 -14.59
N ALA A 41 6.14 -10.44 -13.97
CA ALA A 41 6.55 -11.73 -14.53
C ALA A 41 5.43 -12.78 -14.49
N SER A 42 4.55 -12.71 -13.48
CA SER A 42 3.48 -13.72 -13.25
C SER A 42 2.20 -13.44 -14.05
N ILE A 43 1.91 -12.18 -14.40
CA ILE A 43 0.66 -11.81 -15.07
C ILE A 43 0.80 -11.88 -16.60
N GLY A 44 -0.01 -12.74 -17.22
CA GLY A 44 -0.25 -12.72 -18.67
C GLY A 44 -1.02 -11.46 -19.08
N ARG A 45 -0.64 -10.84 -20.21
CA ARG A 45 -1.14 -9.53 -20.68
C ARG A 45 -2.67 -9.38 -20.54
N PRO A 46 -3.18 -8.55 -19.62
CA PRO A 46 -4.62 -8.32 -19.50
C PRO A 46 -5.11 -7.43 -20.64
N ARG A 47 -6.34 -7.67 -21.10
CA ARG A 47 -6.96 -6.82 -22.12
C ARG A 47 -7.34 -5.46 -21.52
N TYR A 48 -7.24 -4.39 -22.31
CA TYR A 48 -7.59 -3.03 -21.86
C TYR A 48 -9.01 -2.95 -21.31
N ASP A 49 -9.96 -3.61 -21.97
CA ASP A 49 -11.36 -3.66 -21.56
C ASP A 49 -11.55 -4.30 -20.17
N GLN A 50 -10.74 -5.33 -19.86
CA GLN A 50 -10.78 -6.00 -18.57
C GLN A 50 -10.21 -5.09 -17.47
N LEU A 51 -9.11 -4.39 -17.74
CA LEU A 51 -8.52 -3.44 -16.80
C LEU A 51 -9.46 -2.27 -16.50
N MET A 52 -10.12 -1.75 -17.53
CA MET A 52 -11.11 -0.67 -17.39
C MET A 52 -12.31 -1.15 -16.57
N SER A 53 -12.83 -2.34 -16.88
CA SER A 53 -13.95 -2.90 -16.12
C SER A 53 -13.60 -3.16 -14.65
N PHE A 54 -12.40 -3.65 -14.34
CA PHE A 54 -11.94 -3.87 -12.97
C PHE A 54 -11.80 -2.55 -12.20
N THR A 55 -11.20 -1.54 -12.83
CA THR A 55 -10.98 -0.25 -12.18
C THR A 55 -12.29 0.46 -11.87
N TRP A 56 -13.21 0.49 -12.84
CA TRP A 56 -14.46 1.24 -12.69
C TRP A 56 -15.56 0.48 -11.94
N LYS A 57 -15.68 -0.83 -12.15
CA LYS A 57 -16.74 -1.63 -11.50
C LYS A 57 -16.35 -2.15 -10.13
N PHE A 58 -15.05 -2.28 -9.83
CA PHE A 58 -14.58 -2.88 -8.59
C PHE A 58 -13.75 -1.91 -7.74
N LEU A 59 -12.64 -1.37 -8.26
CA LEU A 59 -11.74 -0.54 -7.45
C LEU A 59 -12.40 0.77 -6.99
N LEU A 60 -13.11 1.47 -7.89
CA LEU A 60 -13.76 2.74 -7.57
C LEU A 60 -14.82 2.59 -6.46
N PRO A 61 -15.85 1.73 -6.58
CA PRO A 61 -16.84 1.58 -5.52
C PRO A 61 -16.21 1.07 -4.22
N LEU A 62 -15.22 0.18 -4.28
CA LEU A 62 -14.53 -0.32 -3.09
C LEU A 62 -13.77 0.79 -2.36
N SER A 63 -13.08 1.67 -3.08
CA SER A 63 -12.37 2.80 -2.48
C SER A 63 -13.32 3.81 -1.81
N LEU A 64 -14.49 4.05 -2.40
CA LEU A 64 -15.51 4.90 -1.80
C LEU A 64 -16.04 4.29 -0.50
N VAL A 65 -16.39 3.01 -0.51
CA VAL A 65 -16.85 2.29 0.70
C VAL A 65 -15.79 2.35 1.80
N TYR A 66 -14.52 2.12 1.48
CA TYR A 66 -13.43 2.21 2.44
C TYR A 66 -13.28 3.62 3.03
N MET A 67 -13.44 4.66 2.20
CA MET A 67 -13.43 6.04 2.66
C MET A 67 -14.58 6.33 3.64
N PHE A 68 -15.81 5.88 3.33
CA PHE A 68 -16.95 6.05 4.24
C PHE A 68 -16.76 5.30 5.57
N ILE A 69 -16.26 4.06 5.53
CA ILE A 69 -15.98 3.28 6.74
C ILE A 69 -14.94 3.99 7.62
N THR A 70 -13.83 4.42 7.03
CA THR A 70 -12.78 5.13 7.79
C THR A 70 -13.25 6.46 8.34
N ALA A 71 -14.09 7.20 7.62
CA ALA A 71 -14.74 8.42 8.11
C ALA A 71 -15.66 8.15 9.30
N LEU A 72 -16.54 7.15 9.20
CA LEU A 72 -17.47 6.77 10.28
C LEU A 72 -16.72 6.32 11.53
N LEU A 73 -15.71 5.46 11.39
CA LEU A 73 -14.89 5.03 12.52
C LEU A 73 -14.21 6.21 13.20
N THR A 74 -13.62 7.12 12.43
CA THR A 74 -12.95 8.31 12.99
C THR A 74 -13.90 9.20 13.78
N ILE A 75 -15.16 9.31 13.37
CA ILE A 75 -16.19 10.08 14.09
C ILE A 75 -16.61 9.36 15.39
N GLN A 76 -16.73 8.04 15.38
CA GLN A 76 -17.13 7.27 16.58
C GLN A 76 -16.07 7.27 17.69
N PHE A 77 -14.78 7.29 17.32
CA PHE A 77 -13.65 7.30 18.26
C PHE A 77 -13.21 8.71 18.69
N LYS A 78 -13.90 9.75 18.25
CA LYS A 78 -13.69 11.14 18.66
C LYS A 78 -14.76 11.57 19.64
#